data_AF-A0A921EMM4-F1
#
_entry.id   AF-A0A921EMM4-F1
#
_cell.length_a   1.000
_cell.length_b   1.000
_cell.length_c   1.000
_cell.angle_alpha   90.00
_cell.angle_beta   90.00
_cell.angle_gamma   90.00
#
_symmetry.space_group_name_H-M   'P 1'
#
loop_
_entity.id
_entity.type
_entity.pdbx_description
1 polymer ?
#
loop_
_entity_poly.entity_id
_entity_poly.type
_entity_poly.pdbx_seq_one_letter_code
_entity_poly.pdbx_strand_id
1 'polypeptide(L)'
;MKKTILNVLLASFITTNLITTITSATVLDENIEYDFNTSINSTIDELDYSSMISSAQLPTLVKELRLYIESNPNLGEEEINNYFKNLIIENYDENLMILEKNQNNLRYDYANSLPIVSSKLGPTEKQVFNSSPAKGALVLSNAQAAIDMTSQHWIFNDYEYHNDNADAFRHTLWNAYNAHDCGTTYAKKFADAHEKDFPNVALETEMDLFNNSLGRTIGSKSYPGNASQASYAIRQAVLTAVKNGEARRFQGMDIGTKTTLEKTNSNSIK
;
A
#
# COMPACT_ATOMS: atom_id res chain seq x y z
N MET A 1 -31.08 40.55 -29.88
CA MET A 1 -30.15 40.65 -28.73
C MET A 1 -29.01 39.66 -29.03
N LYS A 2 -27.69 39.96 -29.09
CA LYS A 2 -26.79 40.88 -28.34
C LYS A 2 -26.87 40.65 -26.82
N LYS A 3 -25.80 40.44 -26.02
CA LYS A 3 -24.32 40.25 -26.16
C LYS A 3 -23.85 39.57 -24.81
N THR A 4 -22.67 39.01 -24.49
CA THR A 4 -21.26 38.92 -25.02
C THR A 4 -20.64 37.62 -24.45
N ILE A 5 -19.98 36.75 -25.22
CA ILE A 5 -18.50 36.57 -25.31
C ILE A 5 -17.68 36.95 -24.04
N LEU A 6 -16.82 36.03 -23.57
CA LEU A 6 -15.46 36.39 -23.09
C LEU A 6 -14.49 35.20 -23.22
N ASN A 7 -13.31 35.45 -23.82
CA ASN A 7 -12.14 34.55 -23.82
C ASN A 7 -10.97 35.28 -23.14
N VAL A 8 -10.24 34.62 -22.24
CA VAL A 8 -8.86 34.97 -21.84
C VAL A 8 -8.14 33.64 -21.59
N LEU A 9 -7.19 33.17 -22.41
CA LEU A 9 -5.80 33.60 -22.68
C LEU A 9 -4.77 33.21 -21.59
N LEU A 10 -3.65 32.67 -22.07
CA LEU A 10 -2.54 32.10 -21.31
C LEU A 10 -1.64 33.21 -20.74
N ALA A 11 -1.04 32.99 -19.57
CA ALA A 11 -0.05 33.90 -18.97
C ALA A 11 1.12 33.11 -18.36
N SER A 12 2.29 33.18 -19.00
CA SER A 12 3.55 32.71 -18.43
C SER A 12 4.19 33.87 -17.66
N PHE A 13 4.63 33.65 -16.41
CA PHE A 13 5.31 34.67 -15.62
C PHE A 13 6.82 34.46 -15.58
N ILE A 14 7.56 35.48 -16.02
CA ILE A 14 8.97 35.70 -15.71
C ILE A 14 9.00 36.84 -14.69
N THR A 15 9.64 36.63 -13.54
CA THR A 15 9.87 37.69 -12.55
C THR A 15 11.33 38.14 -12.59
N THR A 16 11.53 39.46 -12.56
CA THR A 16 12.85 40.09 -12.63
C THR A 16 13.25 40.61 -11.25
N ASN A 17 14.52 40.41 -10.86
CA ASN A 17 15.05 40.95 -9.62
C ASN A 17 15.10 42.49 -9.69
N LEU A 18 14.61 43.15 -8.65
CA LEU A 18 14.80 44.58 -8.43
C LEU A 18 15.38 44.79 -7.02
N ILE A 19 16.60 45.33 -6.94
CA ILE A 19 17.27 45.63 -5.67
C ILE A 19 17.06 47.12 -5.36
N THR A 20 16.40 47.42 -4.26
CA THR A 20 16.26 48.79 -3.74
C THR A 20 16.75 48.87 -2.30
N THR A 21 17.90 49.49 -2.10
CA THR A 21 18.47 49.77 -0.77
C THR A 21 17.66 50.81 -0.02
N ILE A 22 17.34 50.55 1.26
CA ILE A 22 16.80 51.54 2.20
C ILE A 22 17.80 51.70 3.36
N THR A 23 18.06 52.95 3.75
CA THR A 23 19.01 53.32 4.82
C THR A 23 18.38 53.24 6.21
N SER A 24 19.23 52.97 7.21
CA SER A 24 18.85 52.55 8.56
C SER A 24 18.06 53.56 9.40
N ALA A 25 17.08 53.06 10.15
CA ALA A 25 16.61 53.64 11.41
C ALA A 25 16.18 52.48 12.35
N THR A 26 16.60 52.53 13.62
CA THR A 26 16.50 51.38 14.54
C THR A 26 15.28 51.42 15.46
N VAL A 27 14.46 50.38 15.44
CA VAL A 27 13.58 49.97 16.55
C VAL A 27 13.68 48.45 16.72
N LEU A 28 13.54 47.97 17.96
CA LEU A 28 13.79 46.60 18.39
C LEU A 28 12.63 45.65 18.01
N ASP A 29 12.92 44.57 17.28
CA ASP A 29 12.56 43.19 17.68
C ASP A 29 13.38 42.16 16.88
N GLU A 30 13.62 40.97 17.45
CA GLU A 30 14.51 39.94 16.87
C GLU A 30 13.80 39.06 15.82
N ASN A 31 13.56 39.62 14.63
CA ASN A 31 13.12 38.84 13.47
C ASN A 31 14.26 37.95 12.96
N ILE A 32 14.28 36.68 13.38
CA ILE A 32 15.12 35.64 12.78
C ILE A 32 14.60 35.35 11.37
N GLU A 33 15.28 35.91 10.37
CA GLU A 33 15.05 35.62 8.96
C GLU A 33 15.49 34.17 8.68
N TYR A 34 14.53 33.24 8.72
CA TYR A 34 14.80 31.82 8.54
C TYR A 34 15.07 31.52 7.06
N ASP A 35 16.34 31.43 6.67
CA ASP A 35 16.73 31.09 5.31
C ASP A 35 16.36 29.64 4.97
N PHE A 36 15.19 29.48 4.37
CA PHE A 36 14.67 28.21 3.88
C PHE A 36 15.53 27.55 2.78
N ASN A 37 16.55 28.22 2.23
CA ASN A 37 17.41 27.65 1.18
C ASN A 37 18.69 26.98 1.71
N THR A 38 19.16 27.30 2.93
CA THR A 38 20.37 26.68 3.49
C THR A 38 20.12 25.33 4.17
N SER A 39 18.86 24.98 4.49
CA SER A 39 18.49 23.68 5.06
C SER A 39 18.36 22.55 4.02
N ILE A 40 18.19 22.86 2.73
CA ILE A 40 17.94 21.86 1.67
C ILE A 40 19.26 21.24 1.11
N ASN A 41 20.40 21.52 1.76
CA ASN A 41 21.73 21.01 1.37
C ASN A 41 22.37 20.08 2.41
N SER A 42 21.64 19.67 3.45
CA SER A 42 21.92 18.38 4.09
C SER A 42 21.63 17.26 3.09
N THR A 43 22.49 16.24 3.04
CA THR A 43 22.29 15.03 2.23
C THR A 43 20.87 14.48 2.35
N ILE A 44 20.30 14.04 1.23
CA ILE A 44 19.01 13.33 1.23
C ILE A 44 19.22 11.95 1.86
N ASP A 45 19.15 11.90 3.18
CA ASP A 45 18.60 10.73 3.85
C ASP A 45 17.17 10.56 3.29
N GLU A 46 16.86 9.39 2.73
CA GLU A 46 15.58 9.20 2.03
C GLU A 46 14.40 9.49 2.98
N LEU A 47 13.52 10.40 2.55
CA LEU A 47 12.27 10.68 3.26
C LEU A 47 11.54 9.36 3.54
N ASP A 48 11.16 9.14 4.79
CA ASP A 48 10.37 7.97 5.15
C ASP A 48 8.91 8.18 4.73
N TYR A 49 8.67 8.06 3.41
CA TYR A 49 7.35 8.18 2.77
C TYR A 49 6.30 7.29 3.44
N SER A 50 6.69 6.15 4.01
CA SER A 50 5.79 5.30 4.80
C SER A 50 5.23 6.00 6.06
N SER A 51 6.01 6.87 6.70
CA SER A 51 5.60 7.70 7.84
C SER A 51 4.93 9.02 7.46
N MET A 52 4.74 9.29 6.16
CA MET A 52 4.08 10.51 5.66
C MET A 52 2.63 10.30 5.23
N ILE A 53 2.13 9.05 5.27
CA ILE A 53 0.78 8.68 4.86
C ILE A 53 0.04 8.08 6.06
N SER A 54 -1.10 8.67 6.44
CA SER A 54 -2.04 8.06 7.38
C SER A 54 -3.00 7.10 6.69
N SER A 55 -3.56 6.17 7.46
CA SER A 55 -4.61 5.23 7.04
C SER A 55 -5.83 5.92 6.43
N ALA A 56 -6.11 7.17 6.82
CA ALA A 56 -7.22 7.96 6.30
C ALA A 56 -6.93 8.54 4.90
N GLN A 57 -5.67 8.81 4.58
CA GLN A 57 -5.25 9.36 3.29
C GLN A 57 -4.98 8.26 2.25
N LEU A 58 -4.42 7.12 2.67
CA LEU A 58 -3.98 6.02 1.81
C LEU A 58 -5.01 5.63 0.71
N PRO A 59 -6.33 5.46 0.98
CA PRO A 59 -7.29 5.10 -0.06
C PRO A 59 -7.46 6.17 -1.15
N THR A 60 -7.37 7.46 -0.78
CA THR A 60 -7.45 8.59 -1.72
C THR A 60 -6.19 8.68 -2.57
N LEU A 61 -5.01 8.61 -1.95
CA LEU A 61 -3.72 8.64 -2.65
C LEU A 61 -3.61 7.47 -3.65
N VAL A 62 -3.99 6.24 -3.26
CA VAL A 62 -3.96 5.09 -4.17
C VAL A 62 -5.00 5.20 -5.29
N LYS A 63 -6.16 5.79 -5.04
CA LYS A 63 -7.14 6.07 -6.09
C LYS A 63 -6.57 7.02 -7.15
N GLU A 64 -5.90 8.10 -6.73
CA GLU A 64 -5.28 9.07 -7.63
C GLU A 64 -4.08 8.46 -8.38
N LEU A 65 -3.26 7.65 -7.70
CA LEU A 65 -2.21 6.84 -8.33
C LEU A 65 -2.76 5.92 -9.42
N ARG A 66 -3.84 5.17 -9.15
CA ARG A 66 -4.44 4.28 -10.16
C ARG A 66 -5.02 5.08 -11.34
N LEU A 67 -5.69 6.20 -11.09
CA LEU A 67 -6.18 7.10 -12.16
C LEU A 67 -5.05 7.70 -13.00
N TYR A 68 -3.92 8.05 -12.38
CA TYR A 68 -2.74 8.55 -13.08
C TYR A 68 -2.11 7.47 -13.98
N ILE A 69 -1.99 6.23 -13.49
CA ILE A 69 -1.50 5.08 -14.27
C ILE A 69 -2.46 4.76 -15.44
N GLU A 70 -3.77 4.67 -15.19
CA GLU A 70 -4.79 4.40 -16.23
C GLU A 70 -4.82 5.49 -17.31
N SER A 71 -4.58 6.75 -16.94
CA SER A 71 -4.54 7.88 -17.88
C SER A 71 -3.25 7.96 -18.71
N ASN A 72 -2.17 7.32 -18.25
CA ASN A 72 -0.83 7.43 -18.85
C ASN A 72 -0.17 6.04 -19.04
N PRO A 73 -0.74 5.14 -19.88
CA PRO A 73 -0.38 3.72 -19.95
C PRO A 73 1.03 3.41 -20.52
N ASN A 74 1.84 4.42 -20.83
CA ASN A 74 3.19 4.27 -21.38
C ASN A 74 4.30 4.72 -20.42
N LEU A 75 3.97 5.16 -19.19
CA LEU A 75 4.97 5.64 -18.23
C LEU A 75 5.88 4.53 -17.71
N GLY A 76 7.14 4.89 -17.45
CA GLY A 76 8.09 4.07 -16.70
C GLY A 76 7.76 4.00 -15.21
N GLU A 77 8.26 2.95 -14.56
CA GLU A 77 8.12 2.73 -13.11
C GLU A 77 8.64 3.93 -12.29
N GLU A 78 9.74 4.54 -12.72
CA GLU A 78 10.33 5.72 -12.08
C GLU A 78 9.43 6.96 -12.17
N GLU A 79 8.77 7.20 -13.30
CA GLU A 79 7.86 8.34 -13.50
C GLU A 79 6.62 8.23 -12.60
N ILE A 80 6.02 7.04 -12.55
CA ILE A 80 4.90 6.70 -11.67
C ILE A 80 5.31 6.87 -10.19
N ASN A 81 6.52 6.42 -9.85
CA ASN A 81 7.05 6.52 -8.49
C ASN A 81 7.33 7.97 -8.07
N ASN A 82 7.88 8.79 -8.96
CA ASN A 82 8.19 10.19 -8.71
C ASN A 82 6.91 11.05 -8.64
N TYR A 83 5.90 10.78 -9.48
CA TYR A 83 4.57 11.35 -9.32
C TYR A 83 4.00 11.07 -7.93
N PHE A 84 4.06 9.81 -7.48
CA PHE A 84 3.51 9.44 -6.18
C PHE A 84 4.30 10.02 -5.00
N LYS A 85 5.64 10.10 -5.10
CA LYS A 85 6.49 10.80 -4.11
C LYS A 85 6.06 12.26 -3.95
N ASN A 86 5.78 12.97 -5.04
CA ASN A 86 5.25 14.34 -4.98
C ASN A 86 3.84 14.39 -4.38
N LEU A 87 2.95 13.49 -4.80
CA LEU A 87 1.56 13.43 -4.29
C LEU A 87 1.52 13.23 -2.76
N ILE A 88 2.42 12.42 -2.20
CA ILE A 88 2.57 12.25 -0.74
C ILE A 88 3.00 13.56 -0.06
N ILE A 89 3.97 14.27 -0.64
CA ILE A 89 4.48 15.53 -0.10
C ILE A 89 3.40 16.63 -0.15
N GLU A 90 2.69 16.74 -1.27
CA GLU A 90 1.61 17.72 -1.49
C GLU A 90 0.39 17.48 -0.58
N ASN A 91 0.17 16.24 -0.11
CA ASN A 91 -0.93 15.86 0.77
C ASN A 91 -0.50 15.59 2.23
N TYR A 92 0.74 15.88 2.62
CA TYR A 92 1.21 15.61 3.98
C TYR A 92 0.47 16.47 5.02
N ASP A 93 -0.10 15.84 6.05
CA ASP A 93 -0.75 16.51 7.18
C ASP A 93 -0.21 15.94 8.50
N GLU A 94 0.62 16.73 9.16
CA GLU A 94 1.21 16.39 10.46
C GLU A 94 0.14 16.15 11.54
N ASN A 95 -1.01 16.82 11.49
CA ASN A 95 -2.09 16.63 12.45
C ASN A 95 -2.73 15.25 12.28
N LEU A 96 -2.94 14.78 11.04
CA LEU A 96 -3.42 13.42 10.79
C LEU A 96 -2.39 12.38 11.26
N MET A 97 -1.09 12.62 11.04
CA MET A 97 -0.04 11.71 11.54
C MET A 97 0.04 11.70 13.07
N ILE A 98 -0.15 12.84 13.75
CA ILE A 98 -0.21 12.93 15.21
C ILE A 98 -1.48 12.23 15.74
N LEU A 99 -2.63 12.43 15.11
CA LEU A 99 -3.88 11.77 15.46
C LEU A 99 -3.76 10.25 15.32
N GLU A 100 -3.21 9.74 14.22
CA GLU A 100 -2.97 8.30 14.04
C GLU A 100 -2.02 7.74 15.10
N LYS A 101 -0.92 8.44 15.41
CA LYS A 101 0.00 8.07 16.49
C LYS A 101 -0.68 8.01 17.86
N ASN A 102 -1.64 8.90 18.12
CA ASN A 102 -2.41 8.97 19.37
C ASN A 102 -3.61 7.99 19.42
N GLN A 103 -4.14 7.53 18.28
CA GLN A 103 -5.23 6.55 18.18
C GLN A 103 -4.76 5.10 18.47
N ASN A 104 -3.48 4.88 18.80
CA ASN A 104 -2.85 3.57 19.01
C ASN A 104 -3.34 2.75 20.21
N ASN A 105 -4.43 3.13 20.87
CA ASN A 105 -5.17 2.23 21.77
C ASN A 105 -5.93 1.10 21.04
N LEU A 106 -6.02 1.15 19.70
CA LEU A 106 -6.51 0.02 18.90
C LEU A 106 -5.34 -0.90 18.50
N ARG A 107 -5.30 -2.04 19.19
CA ARG A 107 -4.33 -3.14 19.06
C ARG A 107 -4.54 -3.93 17.76
N TYR A 108 -4.23 -3.30 16.61
CA TYR A 108 -4.15 -4.00 15.33
C TYR A 108 -2.98 -4.98 15.37
N ASP A 109 -3.26 -6.26 15.24
CA ASP A 109 -2.28 -7.33 15.43
C ASP A 109 -1.52 -7.62 14.12
N TYR A 110 -0.41 -6.91 13.93
CA TYR A 110 0.47 -7.01 12.75
C TYR A 110 1.14 -8.37 12.56
N ALA A 111 1.17 -9.24 13.57
CA ALA A 111 1.63 -10.62 13.43
C ALA A 111 0.57 -11.47 12.71
N ASN A 112 -0.70 -11.27 13.06
CA ASN A 112 -1.83 -12.05 12.58
C ASN A 112 -2.63 -11.36 11.44
N SER A 113 -2.13 -10.26 10.88
CA SER A 113 -2.86 -9.41 9.93
C SER A 113 -1.96 -8.79 8.85
N LEU A 114 -2.42 -8.83 7.60
CA LEU A 114 -1.73 -8.19 6.46
C LEU A 114 -1.48 -6.69 6.67
N PRO A 115 -0.40 -6.12 6.09
CA PRO A 115 -0.03 -4.74 6.34
C PRO A 115 -0.96 -3.76 5.60
N ILE A 116 -1.67 -2.90 6.34
CA ILE A 116 -2.59 -1.88 5.78
C ILE A 116 -2.31 -0.43 6.24
N VAL A 117 -1.47 -0.23 7.26
CA VAL A 117 -1.12 1.10 7.82
C VAL A 117 0.36 1.37 7.59
N SER A 118 0.68 2.25 6.64
CA SER A 118 2.05 2.57 6.23
C SER A 118 2.95 3.07 7.38
N SER A 119 2.39 3.82 8.33
CA SER A 119 3.13 4.33 9.49
C SER A 119 3.52 3.25 10.51
N LYS A 120 2.95 2.05 10.42
CA LYS A 120 3.20 0.90 11.31
C LYS A 120 4.10 -0.18 10.71
N LEU A 121 4.55 0.00 9.46
CA LEU A 121 5.42 -0.96 8.79
C LEU A 121 6.73 -1.20 9.55
N GLY A 122 7.17 -2.45 9.52
CA GLY A 122 8.44 -2.88 10.12
C GLY A 122 9.68 -2.30 9.41
N PRO A 123 10.87 -2.38 10.02
CA PRO A 123 12.07 -1.74 9.45
C PRO A 123 12.46 -2.24 8.05
N THR A 124 12.20 -3.50 7.74
CA THR A 124 12.45 -4.10 6.42
C THR A 124 11.32 -3.74 5.45
N GLU A 125 10.06 -3.80 5.88
CA GLU A 125 8.92 -3.38 5.07
C GLU A 125 9.06 -1.91 4.65
N LYS A 126 9.46 -1.02 5.57
CA LYS A 126 9.76 0.39 5.28
C LYS A 126 10.87 0.55 4.25
N GLN A 127 11.94 -0.24 4.33
CA GLN A 127 13.00 -0.23 3.33
C GLN A 127 12.47 -0.62 1.94
N VAL A 128 11.58 -1.61 1.85
CA VAL A 128 10.95 -2.01 0.57
C VAL A 128 9.95 -0.94 0.10
N PHE A 129 9.14 -0.38 1.00
CA PHE A 129 8.19 0.69 0.71
C PHE A 129 8.89 1.92 0.15
N ASN A 130 9.91 2.45 0.83
CA ASN A 130 10.59 3.68 0.42
C ASN A 130 11.40 3.51 -0.88
N SER A 131 11.82 2.27 -1.22
CA SER A 131 12.40 1.97 -2.53
C SER A 131 11.43 2.17 -3.71
N SER A 132 10.12 2.05 -3.48
CA SER A 132 9.08 2.49 -4.43
C SER A 132 7.76 2.80 -3.71
N PRO A 133 7.54 4.04 -3.23
CA PRO A 133 6.33 4.39 -2.48
C PRO A 133 5.03 4.13 -3.24
N ALA A 134 5.05 4.24 -4.58
CA ALA A 134 3.91 3.90 -5.43
C ALA A 134 3.53 2.41 -5.28
N LYS A 135 4.50 1.50 -5.42
CA LYS A 135 4.28 0.06 -5.24
C LYS A 135 4.00 -0.30 -3.78
N GLY A 136 4.64 0.38 -2.84
CA GLY A 136 4.37 0.25 -1.41
C GLY A 136 2.89 0.51 -1.10
N ALA A 137 2.35 1.65 -1.50
CA ALA A 137 0.95 2.00 -1.26
C ALA A 137 -0.04 1.06 -2.00
N LEU A 138 0.31 0.60 -3.21
CA LEU A 138 -0.47 -0.44 -3.91
C LEU A 138 -0.51 -1.76 -3.13
N VAL A 139 0.61 -2.21 -2.54
CA VAL A 139 0.66 -3.43 -1.71
C VAL A 139 -0.25 -3.33 -0.48
N LEU A 140 -0.32 -2.17 0.18
CA LEU A 140 -1.21 -1.95 1.33
C LEU A 140 -2.69 -1.89 0.92
N SER A 141 -2.99 -1.23 -0.21
CA SER A 141 -4.35 -1.24 -0.78
C SER A 141 -4.79 -2.65 -1.18
N ASN A 142 -3.87 -3.47 -1.67
CA ASN A 142 -4.13 -4.85 -2.04
C ASN A 142 -4.28 -5.77 -0.82
N ALA A 143 -3.64 -5.46 0.32
CA ALA A 143 -3.88 -6.13 1.60
C ALA A 143 -5.30 -5.87 2.10
N GLN A 144 -5.73 -4.61 2.11
CA GLN A 144 -7.12 -4.26 2.47
C GLN A 144 -8.12 -4.95 1.54
N ALA A 145 -7.89 -4.93 0.23
CA ALA A 145 -8.74 -5.62 -0.74
C ALA A 145 -8.78 -7.15 -0.49
N ALA A 146 -7.70 -7.77 -0.03
CA ALA A 146 -7.70 -9.19 0.33
C ALA A 146 -8.53 -9.45 1.61
N ILE A 147 -8.42 -8.60 2.63
CA ILE A 147 -9.21 -8.67 3.87
C ILE A 147 -10.72 -8.51 3.56
N ASP A 148 -11.08 -7.54 2.72
CA ASP A 148 -12.47 -7.28 2.32
C ASP A 148 -13.06 -8.47 1.57
N MET A 149 -12.31 -9.04 0.61
CA MET A 149 -12.76 -10.20 -0.16
C MET A 149 -12.85 -11.47 0.69
N THR A 150 -11.97 -11.64 1.69
CA THR A 150 -12.05 -12.75 2.65
C THR A 150 -13.35 -12.67 3.45
N SER A 151 -13.63 -11.49 4.01
CA SER A 151 -14.87 -11.21 4.76
C SER A 151 -16.13 -11.39 3.91
N GLN A 152 -16.07 -11.09 2.61
CA GLN A 152 -17.17 -11.34 1.68
C GLN A 152 -17.38 -12.83 1.39
N HIS A 153 -16.31 -13.62 1.21
CA HIS A 153 -16.39 -15.02 0.76
C HIS A 153 -16.43 -16.09 1.87
N TRP A 154 -16.01 -15.81 3.10
CA TRP A 154 -16.07 -16.76 4.23
C TRP A 154 -17.19 -16.46 5.21
N ILE A 155 -17.76 -17.50 5.81
CA ILE A 155 -18.72 -17.37 6.91
C ILE A 155 -17.96 -16.96 8.17
N PHE A 156 -18.41 -15.90 8.85
CA PHE A 156 -17.87 -15.52 10.14
C PHE A 156 -18.41 -16.48 11.21
N ASN A 157 -17.50 -17.17 11.89
CA ASN A 157 -17.75 -18.09 12.99
C ASN A 157 -16.71 -17.84 14.10
N ASP A 158 -16.86 -18.48 15.26
CA ASP A 158 -16.00 -18.22 16.43
C ASP A 158 -14.56 -18.75 16.30
N TYR A 159 -14.18 -19.24 15.11
CA TYR A 159 -12.81 -19.52 14.74
C TYR A 159 -12.28 -18.34 13.92
N GLU A 160 -11.33 -17.62 14.50
CA GLU A 160 -10.66 -16.48 13.88
C GLU A 160 -10.09 -16.87 12.52
N TYR A 161 -10.10 -15.94 11.54
CA TYR A 161 -9.66 -16.18 10.15
C TYR A 161 -8.13 -16.30 10.06
N HIS A 162 -7.58 -17.32 10.71
CA HIS A 162 -6.17 -17.45 11.05
C HIS A 162 -5.77 -18.93 10.91
N ASN A 163 -4.72 -19.18 10.15
CA ASN A 163 -4.21 -20.52 9.83
C ASN A 163 -5.19 -21.49 9.13
N ASP A 164 -6.29 -20.99 8.57
CA ASP A 164 -7.41 -21.77 8.00
C ASP A 164 -7.57 -21.61 6.46
N ASN A 165 -8.72 -22.03 5.89
CA ASN A 165 -9.05 -21.77 4.49
C ASN A 165 -9.20 -20.26 4.17
N ALA A 166 -9.72 -19.45 5.09
CA ALA A 166 -9.91 -18.00 4.90
C ALA A 166 -8.58 -17.26 4.91
N ASP A 167 -7.67 -17.64 5.83
CA ASP A 167 -6.33 -17.09 5.89
C ASP A 167 -5.50 -17.45 4.64
N ALA A 168 -5.50 -18.73 4.29
CA ALA A 168 -4.84 -19.21 3.08
C ALA A 168 -5.32 -18.49 1.81
N PHE A 169 -6.62 -18.17 1.74
CA PHE A 169 -7.18 -17.32 0.70
C PHE A 169 -6.68 -15.88 0.77
N ARG A 170 -6.69 -15.25 1.95
CA ARG A 170 -6.23 -13.87 2.17
C ARG A 170 -4.79 -13.67 1.70
N HIS A 171 -3.88 -14.53 2.13
CA HIS A 171 -2.44 -14.43 1.82
C HIS A 171 -2.18 -14.73 0.33
N THR A 172 -2.84 -15.75 -0.22
CA THR A 172 -2.78 -16.05 -1.67
C THR A 172 -3.34 -14.90 -2.52
N LEU A 173 -4.44 -14.26 -2.12
CA LEU A 173 -5.05 -13.17 -2.89
C LEU A 173 -4.22 -11.88 -2.84
N TRP A 174 -3.70 -11.52 -1.67
CA TRP A 174 -2.81 -10.37 -1.50
C TRP A 174 -1.59 -10.48 -2.42
N ASN A 175 -0.88 -11.62 -2.37
CA ASN A 175 0.28 -11.83 -3.21
C ASN A 175 -0.05 -11.98 -4.71
N ALA A 176 -1.28 -12.36 -5.06
CA ALA A 176 -1.74 -12.37 -6.45
C ALA A 176 -1.99 -10.94 -6.99
N TYR A 177 -2.69 -10.09 -6.23
CA TYR A 177 -2.85 -8.68 -6.60
C TYR A 177 -1.48 -7.96 -6.63
N ASN A 178 -0.59 -8.21 -5.66
CA ASN A 178 0.76 -7.61 -5.64
C ASN A 178 1.61 -8.04 -6.84
N ALA A 179 1.55 -9.31 -7.26
CA ALA A 179 2.29 -9.78 -8.42
C ALA A 179 1.75 -9.21 -9.75
N HIS A 180 0.46 -8.87 -9.80
CA HIS A 180 -0.18 -8.21 -10.94
C HIS A 180 0.17 -6.72 -10.99
N ASP A 181 -0.07 -5.98 -9.90
CA ASP A 181 0.09 -4.52 -9.84
C ASP A 181 1.56 -4.06 -9.75
N CYS A 182 2.40 -4.81 -9.03
CA CYS A 182 3.78 -4.39 -8.68
C CYS A 182 4.87 -5.27 -9.29
N GLY A 183 4.49 -6.40 -9.89
CA GLY A 183 5.39 -7.43 -10.40
C GLY A 183 5.86 -8.42 -9.32
N THR A 184 6.05 -9.68 -9.71
CA THR A 184 6.41 -10.80 -8.82
C THR A 184 7.62 -10.55 -7.92
N THR A 185 8.63 -9.83 -8.42
CA THR A 185 9.86 -9.53 -7.67
C THR A 185 9.60 -8.54 -6.54
N TYR A 186 8.80 -7.50 -6.75
CA TYR A 186 8.43 -6.56 -5.68
C TYR A 186 7.48 -7.23 -4.69
N ALA A 187 6.48 -7.96 -5.19
CA ALA A 187 5.55 -8.74 -4.37
C ALA A 187 6.28 -9.72 -3.43
N LYS A 188 7.33 -10.41 -3.92
CA LYS A 188 8.16 -11.27 -3.06
C LYS A 188 8.93 -10.46 -2.02
N LYS A 189 9.61 -9.38 -2.42
CA LYS A 189 10.39 -8.54 -1.49
C LYS A 189 9.54 -8.00 -0.34
N PHE A 190 8.32 -7.54 -0.61
CA PHE A 190 7.44 -7.00 0.43
C PHE A 190 6.89 -8.11 1.33
N ALA A 191 6.44 -9.24 0.76
CA ALA A 191 6.01 -10.39 1.56
C ALA A 191 7.13 -10.92 2.45
N ASP A 192 8.33 -11.16 1.91
CA ASP A 192 9.51 -11.60 2.66
C ASP A 192 9.90 -10.63 3.80
N ALA A 193 9.58 -9.33 3.66
CA ALA A 193 9.84 -8.32 4.68
C ALA A 193 8.81 -8.38 5.82
N HIS A 194 7.54 -8.59 5.50
CA HIS A 194 6.45 -8.76 6.46
C HIS A 194 6.72 -9.95 7.41
N GLU A 195 6.98 -11.12 6.84
CA GLU A 195 7.30 -12.38 7.57
C GLU A 195 8.54 -12.27 8.49
N LYS A 196 9.44 -11.33 8.17
CA LYS A 196 10.69 -11.09 8.88
C LYS A 196 10.52 -10.10 10.03
N ASP A 197 9.77 -9.02 9.80
CA ASP A 197 9.56 -7.97 10.80
C ASP A 197 8.46 -8.37 11.81
N PHE A 198 7.51 -9.22 11.41
CA PHE A 198 6.46 -9.79 12.25
C PHE A 198 6.49 -11.33 12.19
N PRO A 199 7.48 -11.99 12.82
CA PRO A 199 7.67 -13.44 12.70
C PRO A 199 6.68 -14.25 13.55
N ASN A 200 5.92 -15.13 12.90
CA ASN A 200 4.99 -16.07 13.52
C ASN A 200 5.67 -17.40 13.90
N VAL A 201 4.88 -18.39 14.34
CA VAL A 201 5.40 -19.74 14.61
C VAL A 201 5.85 -20.40 13.31
N ALA A 202 6.88 -21.27 13.36
CA ALA A 202 7.55 -21.76 12.15
C ALA A 202 6.62 -22.46 11.13
N LEU A 203 5.56 -23.13 11.59
CA LEU A 203 4.57 -23.77 10.71
C LEU A 203 3.65 -22.76 10.00
N GLU A 204 3.42 -21.60 10.61
CA GLU A 204 2.64 -20.49 10.08
C GLU A 204 3.43 -19.72 9.03
N THR A 205 4.67 -19.34 9.33
CA THR A 205 5.58 -18.80 8.31
C THR A 205 5.82 -19.78 7.15
N GLU A 206 5.77 -21.11 7.36
CA GLU A 206 5.78 -22.08 6.24
C GLU A 206 4.48 -22.02 5.42
N MET A 207 3.32 -21.95 6.07
CA MET A 207 2.00 -21.78 5.45
C MET A 207 1.95 -20.50 4.60
N ASP A 208 2.40 -19.39 5.17
CA ASP A 208 2.31 -18.07 4.57
C ASP A 208 3.30 -17.89 3.44
N LEU A 209 4.56 -18.28 3.60
CA LEU A 209 5.52 -18.31 2.49
C LEU A 209 5.02 -19.19 1.33
N PHE A 210 4.35 -20.32 1.61
CA PHE A 210 3.74 -21.15 0.58
C PHE A 210 2.57 -20.43 -0.14
N ASN A 211 1.60 -19.92 0.62
CA ASN A 211 0.40 -19.26 0.09
C ASN A 211 0.76 -17.97 -0.66
N ASN A 212 1.68 -17.19 -0.12
CA ASN A 212 2.27 -16.01 -0.75
C ASN A 212 2.96 -16.39 -2.08
N SER A 213 3.61 -17.55 -2.17
CA SER A 213 4.23 -18.02 -3.42
C SER A 213 3.22 -18.54 -4.46
N LEU A 214 2.15 -19.22 -4.02
CA LEU A 214 1.01 -19.58 -4.87
C LEU A 214 0.33 -18.33 -5.43
N GLY A 215 0.11 -17.32 -4.58
CA GLY A 215 -0.47 -16.03 -4.95
C GLY A 215 0.32 -15.36 -6.07
N ARG A 216 1.64 -15.20 -5.90
CA ARG A 216 2.51 -14.64 -6.95
C ARG A 216 2.45 -15.42 -8.26
N THR A 217 2.36 -16.75 -8.17
CA THR A 217 2.24 -17.64 -9.35
C THR A 217 0.91 -17.45 -10.08
N ILE A 218 -0.18 -17.17 -9.36
CA ILE A 218 -1.48 -16.82 -9.95
C ILE A 218 -1.43 -15.43 -10.57
N GLY A 219 -1.03 -14.40 -9.81
CA GLY A 219 -1.00 -13.00 -10.24
C GLY A 219 -0.06 -12.68 -11.41
N SER A 220 1.00 -13.48 -11.61
CA SER A 220 1.94 -13.35 -12.73
C SER A 220 1.36 -13.68 -14.12
N LYS A 221 0.13 -14.19 -14.19
CA LYS A 221 -0.53 -14.56 -15.45
C LYS A 221 -1.10 -13.32 -16.15
N SER A 222 -1.28 -13.40 -17.47
CA SER A 222 -1.96 -12.35 -18.23
C SER A 222 -3.47 -12.38 -17.98
N TYR A 223 -4.02 -11.30 -17.44
CA TYR A 223 -5.46 -11.12 -17.20
C TYR A 223 -6.02 -10.03 -18.13
N PRO A 224 -6.79 -10.39 -19.18
CA PRO A 224 -7.29 -9.42 -20.14
C PRO A 224 -8.52 -8.65 -19.62
N GLY A 225 -8.64 -7.39 -20.04
CA GLY A 225 -9.74 -6.49 -19.67
C GLY A 225 -9.24 -5.21 -18.98
N ASN A 226 -10.16 -4.48 -18.35
CA ASN A 226 -9.82 -3.38 -17.44
C ASN A 226 -9.44 -3.90 -16.04
N ALA A 227 -8.95 -3.01 -15.16
CA ALA A 227 -8.50 -3.37 -13.80
C ALA A 227 -9.57 -4.11 -12.97
N SER A 228 -10.85 -3.78 -13.12
CA SER A 228 -11.96 -4.47 -12.44
C SER A 228 -12.16 -5.90 -12.95
N GLN A 229 -12.09 -6.10 -14.27
CA GLN A 229 -12.15 -7.43 -14.90
C GLN A 229 -10.95 -8.30 -14.51
N ALA A 230 -9.75 -7.73 -14.50
CA ALA A 230 -8.52 -8.42 -14.08
C ALA A 230 -8.59 -8.80 -12.58
N SER A 231 -8.93 -7.87 -11.69
CA SER A 231 -9.11 -8.12 -10.26
C SER A 231 -10.15 -9.22 -9.98
N TYR A 232 -11.29 -9.19 -10.69
CA TYR A 232 -12.29 -10.26 -10.60
C TYR A 232 -11.73 -11.63 -11.02
N ALA A 233 -11.04 -11.69 -12.17
CA ALA A 233 -10.48 -12.93 -12.69
C ALA A 233 -9.35 -13.51 -11.81
N ILE A 234 -8.49 -12.65 -11.23
CA ILE A 234 -7.50 -13.04 -10.22
C ILE A 234 -8.21 -13.64 -9.01
N ARG A 235 -9.23 -12.97 -8.47
CA ARG A 235 -9.98 -13.48 -7.31
C ARG A 235 -10.65 -14.83 -7.58
N GLN A 236 -11.26 -15.03 -8.75
CA GLN A 236 -11.82 -16.34 -9.11
C GLN A 236 -10.76 -17.44 -9.23
N ALA A 237 -9.57 -17.12 -9.76
CA ALA A 237 -8.46 -18.06 -9.82
C ALA A 237 -7.97 -18.46 -8.41
N VAL A 238 -7.86 -17.51 -7.48
CA VAL A 238 -7.48 -17.78 -6.08
C VAL A 238 -8.55 -18.57 -5.33
N LEU A 239 -9.84 -18.21 -5.46
CA LEU A 239 -10.95 -18.99 -4.90
C LEU A 239 -10.95 -20.45 -5.40
N THR A 240 -10.64 -20.65 -6.68
CA THR A 240 -10.55 -21.99 -7.29
C THR A 240 -9.37 -22.77 -6.70
N ALA A 241 -8.19 -22.16 -6.62
CA ALA A 241 -6.99 -22.79 -6.06
C ALA A 241 -7.17 -23.23 -4.60
N VAL A 242 -7.81 -22.38 -3.77
CA VAL A 242 -8.15 -22.72 -2.38
C VAL A 242 -9.14 -23.88 -2.31
N LYS A 243 -10.24 -23.83 -3.09
CA LYS A 243 -11.24 -24.91 -3.17
C LYS A 243 -10.64 -26.26 -3.61
N ASN A 244 -9.66 -26.24 -4.51
CA ASN A 244 -8.99 -27.43 -5.05
C ASN A 244 -7.91 -28.02 -4.11
N GLY A 245 -7.56 -27.35 -3.00
CA GLY A 245 -6.46 -27.76 -2.13
C GLY A 245 -5.07 -27.52 -2.71
N GLU A 246 -4.94 -26.49 -3.56
CA GLU A 246 -3.64 -26.03 -4.08
C GLU A 246 -2.86 -25.26 -3.00
N ALA A 247 -3.57 -24.48 -2.16
CA ALA A 247 -3.06 -23.73 -1.01
C ALA A 247 -2.85 -24.58 0.26
N ARG A 248 -2.25 -24.00 1.32
CA ARG A 248 -1.98 -24.68 2.61
C ARG A 248 -2.64 -23.98 3.79
N ARG A 249 -2.93 -24.78 4.82
CA ARG A 249 -3.44 -24.37 6.13
C ARG A 249 -3.05 -25.39 7.19
N PHE A 250 -3.24 -25.11 8.47
CA PHE A 250 -3.15 -26.15 9.51
C PHE A 250 -4.23 -26.06 10.60
N GLN A 251 -5.21 -25.17 10.43
CA GLN A 251 -6.37 -25.02 11.32
C GLN A 251 -7.71 -25.04 10.55
N GLY A 252 -8.81 -25.17 11.28
CA GLY A 252 -10.19 -25.12 10.76
C GLY A 252 -11.11 -26.18 11.36
N MET A 253 -12.41 -25.91 11.38
CA MET A 253 -13.44 -26.73 12.05
C MET A 253 -13.44 -28.22 11.65
N ASP A 254 -13.05 -28.53 10.41
CA ASP A 254 -13.07 -29.86 9.82
C ASP A 254 -11.81 -30.69 10.12
N ILE A 255 -10.72 -30.05 10.55
CA ILE A 255 -9.43 -30.70 10.83
C ILE A 255 -8.92 -30.47 12.26
N GLY A 256 -9.45 -29.49 12.99
CA GLY A 256 -8.84 -28.98 14.22
C GLY A 256 -7.47 -28.32 13.95
N THR A 257 -6.69 -28.07 14.99
CA THR A 257 -5.29 -27.63 14.83
C THR A 257 -4.40 -28.83 14.52
N LYS A 258 -3.53 -28.71 13.50
CA LYS A 258 -2.51 -29.70 13.12
C LYS A 258 -1.10 -29.20 13.43
N THR A 259 -0.16 -30.13 13.44
CA THR A 259 1.30 -29.88 13.53
C THR A 259 1.98 -30.01 12.16
N THR A 260 1.21 -29.99 11.08
CA THR A 260 1.61 -30.23 9.69
C THR A 260 0.75 -29.37 8.76
N LEU A 261 1.31 -28.95 7.62
CA LEU A 261 0.54 -28.24 6.60
C LEU A 261 -0.39 -29.19 5.85
N GLU A 262 -1.69 -29.00 6.05
CA GLU A 262 -2.74 -29.65 5.31
C GLU A 262 -3.10 -28.85 4.05
N LYS A 263 -3.81 -29.49 3.12
CA LYS A 263 -4.42 -28.80 1.99
C LYS A 263 -5.63 -27.98 2.44
N THR A 264 -5.86 -26.86 1.77
CA THR A 264 -7.15 -26.18 1.83
C THR A 264 -8.25 -27.03 1.17
N ASN A 265 -9.52 -26.65 1.36
CA ASN A 265 -10.66 -27.26 0.68
C ASN A 265 -11.82 -26.25 0.56
N SER A 266 -13.02 -26.72 0.22
CA SER A 266 -14.21 -25.88 0.05
C SER A 266 -14.94 -25.51 1.35
N ASN A 267 -14.46 -25.92 2.53
CA ASN A 267 -15.19 -25.70 3.79
C ASN A 267 -15.12 -24.22 4.25
N SER A 268 -16.19 -23.77 4.90
CA SER A 268 -16.43 -22.39 5.39
C SER A 268 -16.63 -21.32 4.31
N ILE A 269 -16.58 -21.67 3.02
CA ILE A 269 -16.82 -20.74 1.90
C ILE A 269 -18.34 -20.60 1.65
N LYS A 270 -18.78 -19.37 1.38
CA LYS A 270 -20.15 -19.02 0.95
C LYS A 270 -20.44 -19.37 -0.51
#